data_AF-A0AA38J766-F1
#
_entry.id   AF-A0AA38J766-F1
#
_cell.length_a   1.000
_cell.length_b   1.000
_cell.length_c   1.000
_cell.angle_alpha   90.00
_cell.angle_beta   90.00
_cell.angle_gamma   90.00
#
_symmetry.space_group_name_H-M   'P 1'
#
loop_
_entity.id
_entity.type
_entity.pdbx_description
1 polymer ?
#
loop_
_entity_poly.entity_id
_entity_poly.type
_entity_poly.pdbx_seq_one_letter_code
_entity_poly.pdbx_strand_id
1 'polypeptide(L)'
;MRVLFLVFVTIVTARVTNPQRQLYDLEDEIREKLENLRSTVRGSISAAISSVDNMMRQLFSFRNYAMLSATSAARELFQTFNNQITTLKDLAHAANQNIDVCLENNEPLLTDLYEDVVNILWECLTFADREMSIIQKEANYKIDTLMSEVNMFDFQVDLCAGDFLCMSSLITEIELAMIKIPQKIGLEVEQVNELFNELKVLIQECMDSKLAHITTEGGAIVTKITDCVNNILIV
;
A
#
# COMPACT_ATOMS: atom_id res chain seq x y z
N MET A 1 26.83 -76.20 48.58
CA MET A 1 26.09 -75.30 49.49
C MET A 1 26.87 -73.98 49.58
N ARG A 2 26.19 -72.86 49.29
CA ARG A 2 26.60 -71.42 49.36
C ARG A 2 26.51 -70.71 48.00
N VAL A 3 25.33 -70.19 47.73
CA VAL A 3 25.09 -69.11 46.77
C VAL A 3 25.14 -67.81 47.57
N LEU A 4 26.11 -66.93 47.28
CA LEU A 4 26.19 -65.58 47.83
C LEU A 4 25.24 -64.68 47.03
N PHE A 5 24.21 -64.14 47.68
CA PHE A 5 23.40 -63.05 47.15
C PHE A 5 24.05 -61.72 47.57
N LEU A 6 24.60 -60.99 46.60
CA LEU A 6 25.03 -59.60 46.77
C LEU A 6 23.83 -58.68 46.47
N VAL A 7 23.26 -58.09 47.52
CA VAL A 7 22.24 -57.05 47.40
C VAL A 7 22.97 -55.72 47.20
N PHE A 8 22.92 -55.17 45.98
CA PHE A 8 23.30 -53.79 45.72
C PHE A 8 22.17 -52.87 46.16
N VAL A 9 22.35 -52.17 47.28
CA VAL A 9 21.50 -51.04 47.68
C VAL A 9 22.04 -49.80 46.99
N THR A 10 21.40 -49.38 45.90
CA THR A 10 21.62 -48.07 45.29
C THR A 10 20.92 -47.00 46.13
N ILE A 11 21.71 -46.21 46.85
CA ILE A 11 21.22 -44.99 47.52
C ILE A 11 20.93 -43.96 46.42
N VAL A 12 19.65 -43.76 46.10
CA VAL A 12 19.20 -42.62 45.31
C VAL A 12 19.31 -41.38 46.20
N THR A 13 20.37 -40.61 46.05
CA THR A 13 20.49 -39.28 46.64
C THR A 13 19.54 -38.34 45.91
N ALA A 14 18.33 -38.17 46.45
CA ALA A 14 17.47 -37.06 46.07
C ALA A 14 18.23 -35.76 46.40
N ARG A 15 18.78 -35.11 45.37
CA ARG A 15 19.27 -33.73 45.51
C ARG A 15 18.07 -32.88 45.89
N VAL A 16 17.98 -32.49 47.15
CA VAL A 16 17.06 -31.45 47.61
C VAL A 16 17.52 -30.17 46.92
N THR A 17 16.94 -29.89 45.75
CA THR A 17 17.05 -28.58 45.10
C THR A 17 16.30 -27.60 46.01
N ASN A 18 17.01 -26.59 46.49
CA ASN A 18 16.42 -25.53 47.28
C ASN A 18 15.33 -24.84 46.42
N PRO A 19 14.04 -24.89 46.79
CA PRO A 19 12.94 -24.34 46.00
C PRO A 19 13.10 -22.85 45.69
N GLN A 20 13.76 -22.11 46.58
CA GLN A 20 14.07 -20.69 46.36
C GLN A 20 15.05 -20.50 45.20
N ARG A 21 16.01 -21.40 45.00
CA ARG A 21 16.97 -21.31 43.90
C ARG A 21 16.31 -21.55 42.55
N GLN A 22 15.40 -22.53 42.48
CA GLN A 22 14.64 -22.81 41.25
C GLN A 22 13.72 -21.65 40.84
N LEU A 23 13.22 -20.89 41.80
CA LEU A 23 12.38 -19.72 41.54
C LEU A 23 13.17 -18.53 40.99
N TYR A 24 14.37 -18.26 41.52
CA TYR A 24 15.26 -17.23 40.97
C TYR A 24 15.67 -17.54 39.53
N ASP A 25 16.05 -18.80 39.26
CA ASP A 25 16.42 -19.23 37.91
C ASP A 25 15.26 -19.04 36.90
N LEU A 26 14.00 -19.21 37.34
CA LEU A 26 12.80 -19.03 36.51
C LEU A 26 12.46 -17.57 36.23
N GLU A 27 12.64 -16.69 37.21
CA GLU A 27 12.43 -15.24 37.02
C GLU A 27 13.42 -14.69 36.00
N ASP A 28 14.70 -15.07 36.08
CA ASP A 28 15.73 -14.69 35.11
C ASP A 28 15.40 -15.21 33.71
N GLU A 29 14.96 -16.46 33.60
CA GLU A 29 14.55 -17.07 32.31
C GLU A 29 13.37 -16.32 31.67
N ILE A 30 12.35 -15.96 32.46
CA ILE A 30 11.21 -15.18 31.98
C ILE A 30 11.63 -13.81 31.48
N ARG A 31 12.49 -13.11 32.23
CA ARG A 31 12.98 -11.79 31.84
C ARG A 31 13.81 -11.86 30.57
N GLU A 32 14.64 -12.90 30.41
CA GLU A 32 15.38 -13.16 29.17
C GLU A 32 14.42 -13.41 27.98
N LYS A 33 13.42 -14.28 28.16
CA LYS A 33 12.40 -14.57 27.15
C LYS A 33 11.61 -13.31 26.76
N LEU A 34 11.26 -12.47 27.73
CA LEU A 34 10.56 -11.21 27.48
C LEU A 34 11.42 -10.20 26.70
N GLU A 35 12.71 -10.11 27.00
CA GLU A 35 13.63 -9.25 26.25
C GLU A 35 13.83 -9.77 24.82
N ASN A 36 13.89 -11.09 24.64
CA ASN A 36 13.91 -11.73 23.32
C ASN A 36 12.62 -11.44 22.53
N LEU A 37 11.45 -11.53 23.17
CA LEU A 37 10.16 -11.15 22.58
C LEU A 37 10.18 -9.69 22.14
N ARG A 38 10.58 -8.78 23.03
CA ARG A 38 10.67 -7.34 22.76
C ARG A 38 11.58 -7.02 21.59
N SER A 39 12.76 -7.63 21.55
CA SER A 39 13.72 -7.49 20.44
C SER A 39 13.12 -7.99 19.12
N THR A 40 12.51 -9.18 19.12
CA THR A 40 11.88 -9.79 17.94
C THR A 40 10.74 -8.93 17.40
N VAL A 41 9.86 -8.44 18.28
CA VAL A 41 8.72 -7.60 17.90
C VAL A 41 9.20 -6.24 17.40
N ARG A 42 10.19 -5.60 18.03
CA ARG A 42 10.79 -4.35 17.53
C ARG A 42 11.40 -4.52 16.14
N GLY A 43 12.13 -5.60 15.92
CA GLY A 43 12.68 -5.93 14.60
C GLY A 43 11.57 -6.11 13.55
N SER A 44 10.49 -6.81 13.91
CA SER A 44 9.34 -7.04 13.03
C SER A 44 8.59 -5.74 12.71
N ILE A 45 8.35 -4.88 13.71
CA ILE A 45 7.73 -3.55 13.52
C ILE A 45 8.60 -2.70 12.58
N SER A 46 9.91 -2.62 12.83
CA SER A 46 10.81 -1.83 12.00
C SER A 46 10.82 -2.32 10.54
N ALA A 47 10.81 -3.63 10.32
CA ALA A 47 10.74 -4.23 8.99
C ALA A 47 9.39 -3.94 8.33
N ALA A 48 8.29 -4.02 9.08
CA ALA A 48 6.94 -3.74 8.60
C ALA A 48 6.76 -2.27 8.18
N ILE A 49 7.18 -1.32 9.01
CA ILE A 49 7.16 0.12 8.67
C ILE A 49 7.99 0.37 7.41
N SER A 50 9.20 -0.20 7.33
CA SER A 50 10.04 -0.07 6.12
C SER A 50 9.36 -0.65 4.87
N SER A 51 8.62 -1.75 5.02
CA SER A 51 7.86 -2.37 3.95
C SER A 51 6.72 -1.46 3.47
N VAL A 52 5.92 -0.92 4.40
CA VAL A 52 4.83 0.03 4.12
C VAL A 52 5.36 1.28 3.43
N ASP A 53 6.46 1.86 3.93
CA ASP A 53 7.12 3.03 3.32
C ASP A 53 7.60 2.73 1.90
N ASN A 54 8.17 1.55 1.67
CA ASN A 54 8.60 1.14 0.34
C ASN A 54 7.41 0.99 -0.61
N MET A 55 6.31 0.38 -0.18
CA MET A 55 5.09 0.28 -1.00
C MET A 55 4.51 1.66 -1.33
N MET A 56 4.49 2.58 -0.36
CA MET A 56 4.05 3.96 -0.58
C MET A 56 4.91 4.66 -1.64
N ARG A 57 6.24 4.51 -1.57
CA ARG A 57 7.15 5.07 -2.59
C ARG A 57 6.88 4.48 -3.97
N GLN A 58 6.67 3.17 -4.07
CA GLN A 58 6.34 2.52 -5.33
C GLN A 58 5.02 3.04 -5.90
N LEU A 59 4.01 3.22 -5.07
CA LEU A 59 2.72 3.76 -5.50
C LEU A 59 2.82 5.23 -5.93
N PHE A 60 3.60 6.05 -5.21
CA PHE A 60 3.89 7.42 -5.61
C PHE A 60 4.61 7.50 -6.96
N SER A 61 5.60 6.64 -7.19
CA SER A 61 6.27 6.52 -8.49
C SER A 61 5.31 6.08 -9.60
N PHE A 62 4.44 5.10 -9.33
CA PHE A 62 3.42 4.66 -10.27
C PHE A 62 2.46 5.79 -10.63
N ARG A 63 1.95 6.52 -9.64
CA ARG A 63 1.06 7.69 -9.82
C ARG A 63 1.69 8.79 -10.66
N ASN A 64 2.97 9.11 -10.44
CA ASN A 64 3.67 10.12 -11.24
C ASN A 64 3.88 9.66 -12.68
N TYR A 65 4.23 8.39 -12.87
CA TYR A 65 4.34 7.80 -14.21
C TYR A 65 2.99 7.83 -14.93
N ALA A 66 1.93 7.43 -14.24
CA ALA A 66 0.54 7.50 -14.69
C ALA A 66 0.17 8.92 -15.17
N MET A 67 0.43 9.95 -14.36
CA MET A 67 0.17 11.34 -14.73
C MET A 67 0.90 11.75 -16.00
N LEU A 68 2.21 11.47 -16.07
CA LEU A 68 3.05 11.85 -17.21
C LEU A 68 2.59 11.13 -18.48
N SER A 69 2.29 9.84 -18.38
CA SER A 69 1.82 9.03 -19.50
C SER A 69 0.47 9.51 -20.01
N ALA A 70 -0.52 9.72 -19.13
CA ALA A 70 -1.84 10.21 -19.52
C ALA A 70 -1.78 11.63 -20.11
N THR A 71 -0.98 12.52 -19.52
CA THR A 71 -0.82 13.89 -20.05
C THR A 71 -0.17 13.87 -21.44
N SER A 72 0.82 13.00 -21.67
CA SER A 72 1.44 12.84 -22.99
C SER A 72 0.44 12.31 -24.01
N ALA A 73 -0.32 11.26 -23.67
CA ALA A 73 -1.33 10.69 -24.55
C ALA A 73 -2.45 11.70 -24.89
N ALA A 74 -2.95 12.45 -23.90
CA ALA A 74 -3.93 13.51 -24.13
C ALA A 74 -3.40 14.59 -25.07
N ARG A 75 -2.13 14.98 -24.93
CA ARG A 75 -1.47 15.95 -25.82
C ARG A 75 -1.34 15.42 -27.25
N GLU A 76 -0.95 14.16 -27.42
CA GLU A 76 -0.83 13.53 -28.75
C GLU A 76 -2.19 13.45 -29.46
N LEU A 77 -3.26 13.12 -28.72
CA LEU A 77 -4.63 13.14 -29.24
C LEU A 77 -5.04 14.55 -29.67
N PHE A 78 -4.81 15.56 -28.83
CA PHE A 78 -5.10 16.95 -29.15
C PHE A 78 -4.32 17.44 -30.39
N GLN A 79 -3.04 17.11 -30.49
CA GLN A 79 -2.22 17.41 -31.68
C GLN A 79 -2.77 16.73 -32.94
N THR A 80 -3.24 15.48 -32.83
CA THR A 80 -3.87 14.76 -33.94
C THR A 80 -5.11 15.48 -34.43
N PHE A 81 -5.98 15.90 -33.52
CA PHE A 81 -7.19 16.66 -33.86
C PHE A 81 -6.85 18.02 -34.50
N ASN A 82 -5.87 18.76 -33.97
CA ASN A 82 -5.43 20.02 -34.57
C ASN A 82 -4.84 19.85 -35.97
N ASN A 83 -4.09 18.77 -36.21
CA ASN A 83 -3.54 18.49 -37.55
C ASN A 83 -4.65 18.18 -38.56
N GLN A 84 -5.70 17.46 -38.14
CA GLN A 84 -6.88 17.22 -38.97
C GLN A 84 -7.60 18.52 -39.32
N ILE A 85 -7.83 19.39 -38.33
CA ILE A 85 -8.44 20.71 -38.55
C ILE A 85 -7.57 21.59 -39.45
N THR A 86 -6.25 21.59 -39.26
CA THR A 86 -5.31 22.33 -40.12
C THR A 86 -5.40 21.87 -41.57
N THR A 87 -5.49 20.55 -41.79
CA THR A 87 -5.68 19.98 -43.14
C THR A 87 -6.98 20.50 -43.78
N LEU A 88 -8.08 20.59 -43.01
CA LEU A 88 -9.34 21.15 -43.51
C LEU A 88 -9.24 22.64 -43.85
N LYS A 89 -8.50 23.43 -43.04
CA LYS A 89 -8.21 24.85 -43.33
C LYS A 89 -7.43 25.00 -44.64
N ASP A 90 -6.40 24.19 -44.84
CA ASP A 90 -5.58 24.22 -46.04
C ASP A 90 -6.40 23.86 -47.29
N LEU A 91 -7.27 22.85 -47.20
CA LEU A 91 -8.18 22.47 -48.27
C LEU A 91 -9.19 23.58 -48.61
N ALA A 92 -9.80 24.21 -47.60
CA ALA A 92 -10.72 25.32 -47.80
C ALA A 92 -10.05 26.55 -48.42
N HIS A 93 -8.85 26.88 -47.95
CA HIS A 93 -8.04 27.95 -48.53
C HIS A 93 -7.71 27.66 -50.00
N ALA A 94 -7.29 26.43 -50.33
CA ALA A 94 -7.01 26.03 -51.71
C ALA A 94 -8.26 26.10 -52.62
N ALA A 95 -9.45 25.88 -52.06
CA ALA A 95 -10.73 26.02 -52.75
C ALA A 95 -11.27 27.46 -52.77
N ASN A 96 -10.58 28.43 -52.14
CA ASN A 96 -11.03 29.81 -51.95
C ASN A 96 -12.41 29.91 -51.26
N GLN A 97 -12.64 29.02 -50.28
CA GLN A 97 -13.88 28.95 -49.48
C GLN A 97 -13.60 29.42 -48.04
N ASN A 98 -14.56 30.11 -47.43
CA ASN A 98 -14.50 30.49 -46.02
C ASN A 98 -15.19 29.43 -45.15
N ILE A 99 -14.45 28.88 -44.17
CA ILE A 99 -14.95 27.88 -43.20
C ILE A 99 -15.00 28.39 -41.76
N ASP A 100 -14.81 29.69 -41.51
CA ASP A 100 -14.77 30.28 -40.15
C ASP A 100 -16.00 29.89 -39.31
N VAL A 101 -17.18 29.84 -39.95
CA VAL A 101 -18.44 29.41 -39.30
C VAL A 101 -18.40 27.97 -38.78
N CYS A 102 -17.61 27.09 -39.41
CA CYS A 102 -17.40 25.73 -38.95
C CYS A 102 -16.45 25.65 -37.76
N LEU A 103 -15.59 26.66 -37.56
CA LEU A 103 -14.52 26.68 -36.57
C LEU A 103 -14.87 27.48 -35.31
N GLU A 104 -15.62 28.58 -35.45
CA GLU A 104 -15.83 29.65 -34.47
C GLU A 104 -16.18 29.16 -33.05
N ASN A 105 -16.86 28.02 -32.92
CA ASN A 105 -17.18 27.42 -31.62
C ASN A 105 -16.50 26.07 -31.38
N ASN A 106 -16.09 25.36 -32.42
CA ASN A 106 -15.60 23.98 -32.28
C ASN A 106 -14.10 23.93 -31.93
N GLU A 107 -13.28 24.86 -32.44
CA GLU A 107 -11.85 24.94 -32.09
C GLU A 107 -11.61 25.34 -30.63
N PRO A 108 -12.29 26.37 -30.08
CA PRO A 108 -12.21 26.67 -28.66
C PRO A 108 -12.64 25.48 -27.79
N LEU A 109 -13.76 24.83 -28.11
CA LEU A 109 -14.24 23.65 -27.39
C LEU A 109 -13.22 22.50 -27.37
N LEU A 110 -12.49 22.29 -28.46
CA LEU A 110 -11.44 21.27 -28.51
C LEU A 110 -10.25 21.61 -27.59
N THR A 111 -9.91 22.90 -27.49
CA THR A 111 -8.84 23.40 -26.62
C THR A 111 -9.25 23.26 -25.15
N ASP A 112 -10.46 23.73 -24.81
CA ASP A 112 -11.04 23.63 -23.48
C ASP A 112 -11.13 22.17 -23.02
N LEU A 113 -11.55 21.25 -23.90
CA LEU A 113 -11.62 19.81 -23.60
C LEU A 113 -10.26 19.23 -23.18
N TYR A 114 -9.17 19.62 -23.86
CA TYR A 114 -7.83 19.16 -23.49
C TYR A 114 -7.42 19.69 -22.11
N GLU A 115 -7.65 20.98 -21.85
CA GLU A 115 -7.31 21.59 -20.55
C GLU A 115 -8.11 20.97 -19.40
N ASP A 116 -9.42 20.78 -19.60
CA ASP A 116 -10.30 20.13 -18.62
C ASP A 116 -9.85 18.71 -18.30
N VAL A 117 -9.49 17.92 -19.32
CA VAL A 117 -9.01 16.55 -19.14
C VAL A 117 -7.70 16.52 -18.33
N VAL A 118 -6.77 17.44 -18.62
CA VAL A 118 -5.51 17.54 -17.86
C VAL A 118 -5.76 17.94 -16.40
N ASN A 119 -6.68 18.88 -16.16
CA ASN A 119 -7.05 19.32 -14.81
C ASN A 119 -7.70 18.18 -14.01
N ILE A 120 -8.65 17.47 -14.62
CA ILE A 120 -9.34 16.34 -13.96
C ILE A 120 -8.38 15.17 -13.70
N LEU A 121 -7.45 14.88 -14.62
CA LEU A 121 -6.39 13.91 -14.40
C LEU A 121 -5.56 14.26 -13.17
N TRP A 122 -5.22 15.55 -13.00
CA TRP A 122 -4.49 16.00 -11.82
C TRP A 122 -5.29 15.79 -10.53
N GLU A 123 -6.57 16.18 -10.51
CA GLU A 123 -7.46 16.02 -9.35
C GLU A 123 -7.62 14.55 -8.93
N CYS A 124 -7.87 13.65 -9.89
CA CYS A 124 -7.95 12.20 -9.63
C CYS A 124 -6.69 11.67 -8.94
N LEU A 125 -5.52 12.14 -9.35
CA LEU A 125 -4.25 11.63 -8.83
C LEU A 125 -3.86 12.28 -7.50
N THR A 126 -4.31 13.52 -7.23
CA THR A 126 -4.18 14.15 -5.91
C THR A 126 -5.04 13.42 -4.87
N PHE A 127 -6.20 12.89 -5.25
CA PHE A 127 -6.99 12.05 -4.35
C PHE A 127 -6.18 10.82 -3.89
N ALA A 128 -5.43 10.18 -4.79
CA ALA A 128 -4.57 9.06 -4.43
C ALA A 128 -3.48 9.44 -3.42
N ASP A 129 -2.91 10.65 -3.48
CA ASP A 129 -1.91 11.11 -2.49
C ASP A 129 -2.50 11.15 -1.07
N ARG A 130 -3.75 11.60 -0.95
CA ARG A 130 -4.45 11.64 0.33
C ARG A 130 -4.72 10.25 0.88
N GLU A 131 -5.26 9.36 0.04
CA GLU A 131 -5.57 7.99 0.43
C GLU A 131 -4.31 7.22 0.83
N MET A 132 -3.20 7.38 0.09
CA MET A 132 -1.89 6.81 0.45
C MET A 132 -1.46 7.21 1.86
N SER A 133 -1.59 8.50 2.21
CA SER A 133 -1.20 9.01 3.52
C SER A 133 -2.08 8.47 4.64
N ILE A 134 -3.39 8.32 4.39
CA ILE A 134 -4.33 7.74 5.36
C ILE A 134 -3.97 6.28 5.62
N ILE A 135 -3.83 5.47 4.56
CA ILE A 135 -3.47 4.05 4.65
C ILE A 135 -2.16 3.86 5.42
N GLN A 136 -1.11 4.62 5.07
CA GLN A 136 0.19 4.53 5.76
C GLN A 136 0.07 4.87 7.26
N LYS A 137 -0.64 5.95 7.59
CA LYS A 137 -0.80 6.39 8.97
C LYS A 137 -1.57 5.36 9.80
N GLU A 138 -2.64 4.81 9.25
CA GLU A 138 -3.44 3.77 9.90
C GLU A 138 -2.64 2.48 10.09
N ALA A 139 -1.88 2.07 9.07
CA ALA A 139 -0.99 0.91 9.13
C ALA A 139 0.05 1.04 10.24
N ASN A 140 0.79 2.16 10.25
CA ASN A 140 1.83 2.41 11.24
C ASN A 140 1.23 2.43 12.65
N TYR A 141 0.06 3.05 12.83
CA TYR A 141 -0.63 3.04 14.12
C TYR A 141 -0.98 1.62 14.56
N LYS A 142 -1.60 0.80 13.71
CA LYS A 142 -1.95 -0.58 14.06
C LYS A 142 -0.70 -1.41 14.40
N ILE A 143 0.34 -1.33 13.58
CA ILE A 143 1.61 -2.05 13.79
C ILE A 143 2.26 -1.62 15.12
N ASP A 144 2.33 -0.32 15.40
CA ASP A 144 2.93 0.20 16.64
C ASP A 144 2.15 -0.23 17.89
N THR A 145 0.82 -0.28 17.81
CA THR A 145 -0.01 -0.72 18.94
C THR A 145 0.23 -2.17 19.35
N LEU A 146 0.76 -3.02 18.47
CA LEU A 146 1.11 -4.41 18.82
C LEU A 146 2.27 -4.49 19.82
N MET A 147 3.08 -3.43 19.99
CA MET A 147 4.06 -3.34 21.08
C MET A 147 3.39 -3.30 22.46
N SER A 148 2.15 -2.81 22.55
CA SER A 148 1.42 -2.81 23.81
C SER A 148 1.11 -4.22 24.32
N GLU A 149 0.93 -5.20 23.42
CA GLU A 149 0.77 -6.62 23.78
C GLU A 149 2.05 -7.16 24.45
N VAL A 150 3.24 -6.69 24.04
CA VAL A 150 4.51 -7.06 24.67
C VAL A 150 4.62 -6.44 26.07
N ASN A 151 4.27 -5.17 26.20
CA ASN A 151 4.33 -4.45 27.49
C ASN A 151 3.35 -5.02 28.53
N MET A 152 2.29 -5.70 28.10
CA MET A 152 1.41 -6.42 29.02
C MET A 152 2.11 -7.58 29.72
N PHE A 153 3.07 -8.25 29.08
CA PHE A 153 3.83 -9.32 29.71
C PHE A 153 4.72 -8.78 30.83
N ASP A 154 5.33 -7.60 30.69
CA ASP A 154 6.09 -6.97 31.79
C ASP A 154 5.24 -6.86 33.07
N PHE A 155 4.00 -6.38 32.93
CA PHE A 155 3.07 -6.26 34.05
C PHE A 155 2.70 -7.63 34.64
N GLN A 156 2.50 -8.65 33.80
CA GLN A 156 2.19 -10.01 34.26
C GLN A 156 3.35 -10.68 35.00
N VAL A 157 4.60 -10.42 34.59
CA VAL A 157 5.80 -10.90 35.30
C VAL A 157 5.80 -10.38 36.73
N ASP A 158 5.56 -9.08 36.92
CA ASP A 158 5.53 -8.46 38.24
C ASP A 158 4.37 -8.99 39.11
N LEU A 159 3.21 -9.29 38.50
CA LEU A 159 2.07 -9.90 39.20
C LEU A 159 2.32 -11.36 39.61
N CYS A 160 3.07 -12.12 38.81
CA CYS A 160 3.43 -13.52 39.10
C CYS A 160 4.61 -13.65 40.08
N ALA A 161 5.18 -12.56 40.57
CA ALA A 161 6.36 -12.57 41.44
C ALA A 161 6.14 -13.47 42.67
N GLY A 162 6.97 -14.50 42.82
CA GLY A 162 6.88 -15.44 43.94
C GLY A 162 6.05 -16.72 43.68
N ASP A 163 5.33 -16.81 42.56
CA ASP A 163 4.50 -17.96 42.20
C ASP A 163 5.06 -18.72 40.98
N PHE A 164 5.65 -19.89 41.25
CA PHE A 164 6.25 -20.76 40.24
C PHE A 164 5.25 -21.22 39.16
N LEU A 165 4.01 -21.55 39.54
CA LEU A 165 3.02 -22.05 38.58
C LEU A 165 2.54 -20.91 37.66
N CYS A 166 2.38 -19.70 38.22
CA CYS A 166 2.07 -18.49 37.45
C CYS A 166 3.18 -18.19 36.44
N MET A 167 4.44 -18.16 36.91
CA MET A 167 5.62 -17.92 36.09
C MET A 167 5.79 -18.97 34.97
N SER A 168 5.65 -20.26 35.27
CA SER A 168 5.80 -21.31 34.25
C SER A 168 4.75 -21.20 33.13
N SER A 169 3.51 -20.83 33.45
CA SER A 169 2.47 -20.59 32.43
C SER A 169 2.83 -19.39 31.55
N LEU A 170 3.36 -18.34 32.17
CA LEU A 170 3.74 -17.10 31.50
C LEU A 170 4.85 -17.30 30.47
N ILE A 171 5.83 -18.18 30.74
CA ILE A 171 6.87 -18.55 29.75
C ILE A 171 6.23 -19.07 28.46
N THR A 172 5.30 -20.02 28.57
CA THR A 172 4.64 -20.60 27.40
C THR A 172 3.84 -19.55 26.63
N GLU A 173 3.20 -18.60 27.32
CA GLU A 173 2.50 -17.49 26.68
C GLU A 173 3.46 -16.54 25.94
N ILE A 174 4.61 -16.20 26.55
CA ILE A 174 5.65 -15.39 25.92
C ILE A 174 6.21 -16.09 24.68
N GLU A 175 6.53 -17.38 24.76
CA GLU A 175 7.02 -18.16 23.62
C GLU A 175 6.00 -18.20 22.48
N LEU A 176 4.71 -18.33 22.80
CA LEU A 176 3.65 -18.26 21.81
C LEU A 176 3.52 -16.86 21.20
N ALA A 177 3.68 -15.80 22.00
CA ALA A 177 3.66 -14.42 21.54
C ALA A 177 4.82 -14.10 20.60
N MET A 178 6.00 -14.72 20.79
CA MET A 178 7.14 -14.58 19.87
C MET A 178 6.81 -15.05 18.45
N ILE A 179 5.82 -15.92 18.29
CA ILE A 179 5.33 -16.39 17.00
C ILE A 179 4.14 -15.55 16.53
N LYS A 180 3.14 -15.36 17.40
CA LYS A 180 1.86 -14.74 17.03
C LYS A 180 1.97 -13.25 16.71
N ILE A 181 2.76 -12.48 17.46
CA ILE A 181 2.84 -11.03 17.25
C ILE A 181 3.50 -10.70 15.90
N PRO A 182 4.65 -11.28 15.52
CA PRO A 182 5.20 -11.10 14.18
C PRO A 182 4.25 -11.52 13.06
N GLN A 183 3.48 -12.58 13.24
CA GLN A 183 2.45 -13.00 12.27
C GLN A 183 1.34 -11.93 12.11
N LYS A 184 0.83 -11.38 13.22
CA LYS A 184 -0.14 -10.27 13.17
C LYS A 184 0.43 -9.06 12.43
N ILE A 185 1.68 -8.68 12.72
CA ILE A 185 2.37 -7.58 12.00
C ILE A 185 2.42 -7.88 10.51
N GLY A 186 2.77 -9.11 10.11
CA GLY A 186 2.81 -9.54 8.72
C GLY A 186 1.45 -9.42 8.02
N LEU A 187 0.37 -9.81 8.69
CA LEU A 187 -0.99 -9.68 8.16
C LEU A 187 -1.41 -8.22 7.95
N GLU A 188 -1.05 -7.31 8.87
CA GLU A 188 -1.31 -5.88 8.68
C GLU A 188 -0.56 -5.33 7.46
N VAL A 189 0.70 -5.74 7.23
CA VAL A 189 1.47 -5.36 6.03
C VAL A 189 0.83 -5.91 4.74
N GLU A 190 0.30 -7.13 4.78
CA GLU A 190 -0.39 -7.75 3.64
C GLU A 190 -1.67 -6.97 3.28
N GLN A 191 -2.49 -6.62 4.28
CA GLN A 191 -3.69 -5.80 4.07
C GLN A 191 -3.36 -4.43 3.47
N VAL A 192 -2.27 -3.80 3.90
CA VAL A 192 -1.82 -2.52 3.33
C VAL A 192 -1.41 -2.69 1.86
N ASN A 193 -0.73 -3.78 1.53
CA ASN A 193 -0.39 -4.08 0.14
C ASN A 193 -1.64 -4.27 -0.74
N GLU A 194 -2.68 -4.93 -0.23
CA GLU A 194 -3.97 -5.06 -0.92
C GLU A 194 -4.59 -3.69 -1.19
N LEU A 195 -4.71 -2.83 -0.18
CA LEU A 195 -5.24 -1.47 -0.32
C LEU A 195 -4.44 -0.62 -1.32
N PHE A 196 -3.10 -0.73 -1.31
CA PHE A 196 -2.27 -0.05 -2.30
C PHE A 196 -2.45 -0.59 -3.72
N ASN A 197 -2.72 -1.89 -3.89
CA ASN A 197 -3.01 -2.45 -5.20
C ASN A 197 -4.40 -2.02 -5.72
N GLU A 198 -5.41 -1.94 -4.85
CA GLU A 198 -6.70 -1.34 -5.19
C GLU A 198 -6.53 0.12 -5.65
N LEU A 199 -5.72 0.90 -4.94
CA LEU A 199 -5.45 2.29 -5.31
C LEU A 199 -4.72 2.41 -6.66
N LYS A 200 -3.83 1.46 -7.02
CA LYS A 200 -3.24 1.41 -8.38
C LYS A 200 -4.30 1.21 -9.45
N VAL A 201 -5.26 0.32 -9.21
CA VAL A 201 -6.36 0.06 -10.15
C VAL A 201 -7.19 1.33 -10.34
N LEU A 202 -7.55 2.02 -9.26
CA LEU A 202 -8.31 3.28 -9.35
C LEU A 202 -7.55 4.38 -10.11
N ILE A 203 -6.23 4.49 -9.91
CA ILE A 203 -5.38 5.41 -10.68
C ILE A 203 -5.45 5.08 -12.18
N GLN A 204 -5.31 3.81 -12.54
CA GLN A 204 -5.36 3.35 -13.92
C GLN A 204 -6.73 3.60 -14.55
N GLU A 205 -7.81 3.25 -13.83
CA GLU A 205 -9.19 3.48 -14.28
C GLU A 205 -9.49 4.96 -14.52
N CYS A 206 -9.01 5.86 -13.64
CA CYS A 206 -9.19 7.28 -13.91
C CYS A 206 -8.44 7.71 -15.18
N MET A 207 -7.18 7.29 -15.37
CA MET A 207 -6.44 7.60 -16.60
C MET A 207 -7.19 7.14 -17.85
N ASP A 208 -7.56 5.86 -17.89
CA ASP A 208 -8.18 5.24 -19.06
C ASP A 208 -9.54 5.90 -19.37
N SER A 209 -10.33 6.19 -18.34
CA SER A 209 -11.61 6.89 -18.46
C SER A 209 -11.43 8.29 -19.08
N LYS A 210 -10.44 9.06 -18.63
CA LYS A 210 -10.23 10.43 -19.13
C LYS A 210 -9.62 10.46 -20.53
N LEU A 211 -8.74 9.52 -20.85
CA LEU A 211 -8.24 9.34 -22.21
C LEU A 211 -9.36 8.93 -23.18
N ALA A 212 -10.24 8.01 -22.76
CA ALA A 212 -11.41 7.64 -23.56
C ALA A 212 -12.36 8.83 -23.79
N HIS A 213 -12.53 9.69 -22.79
CA HIS A 213 -13.35 10.90 -22.90
C HIS A 213 -12.80 11.88 -23.94
N ILE A 214 -11.51 12.24 -23.89
CA ILE A 214 -10.92 13.14 -24.88
C ILE A 214 -10.92 12.54 -26.29
N THR A 215 -10.71 11.23 -26.42
CA THR A 215 -10.82 10.55 -27.73
C THR A 215 -12.23 10.67 -28.30
N THR A 216 -13.25 10.43 -27.48
CA THR A 216 -14.65 10.39 -27.92
C THR A 216 -15.17 11.80 -28.24
N GLU A 217 -15.06 12.74 -27.29
CA GLU A 217 -15.57 14.09 -27.47
C GLU A 217 -14.75 14.87 -28.51
N GLY A 218 -13.42 14.76 -28.47
CA GLY A 218 -12.55 15.42 -29.46
C GLY A 218 -12.81 14.89 -30.87
N GLY A 219 -13.00 13.57 -31.02
CA GLY A 219 -13.38 12.97 -32.29
C GLY A 219 -14.74 13.46 -32.80
N ALA A 220 -15.73 13.64 -31.91
CA ALA A 220 -17.03 14.19 -32.26
C ALA A 220 -16.93 15.65 -32.73
N ILE A 221 -16.13 16.48 -32.06
CA ILE A 221 -15.87 17.86 -32.46
C ILE A 221 -15.24 17.92 -33.86
N VAL A 222 -14.18 17.14 -34.11
CA VAL A 222 -13.52 17.13 -35.42
C VAL A 222 -14.44 16.61 -36.52
N THR A 223 -15.27 15.60 -36.23
CA THR A 223 -16.26 15.08 -37.19
C THR A 223 -17.25 16.19 -37.57
N LYS A 224 -17.76 16.93 -36.59
CA LYS A 224 -18.67 18.05 -36.82
C LYS A 224 -18.04 19.17 -37.67
N ILE A 225 -16.78 19.49 -37.45
CA ILE A 225 -16.03 20.44 -38.29
C ILE A 225 -15.92 19.89 -39.72
N THR A 226 -15.52 18.62 -39.85
CA THR A 226 -15.33 17.95 -41.14
C THR A 226 -16.62 17.96 -41.96
N ASP A 227 -17.75 17.59 -41.36
CA ASP A 227 -19.04 17.58 -42.02
C ASP A 227 -19.47 18.98 -42.47
N CYS A 228 -19.25 19.99 -41.63
CA CYS A 228 -19.54 21.38 -41.97
C CYS A 228 -18.68 21.87 -43.16
N VAL A 229 -17.37 21.59 -43.13
CA VAL A 229 -16.44 21.97 -44.21
C VAL A 229 -16.80 21.27 -45.52
N ASN A 230 -17.09 19.97 -45.48
CA ASN A 230 -17.48 19.21 -46.67
C ASN A 230 -18.75 19.79 -47.35
N ASN A 231 -19.72 20.25 -46.56
CA ASN A 231 -20.92 20.89 -47.11
C ASN A 231 -20.63 22.23 -47.80
N ILE A 232 -19.54 22.92 -47.45
CA ILE A 232 -19.12 24.17 -48.11
C ILE A 232 -18.30 23.86 -49.38
N LEU A 233 -17.46 22.83 -49.36
CA LEU A 233 -16.56 22.50 -50.48
C LEU A 233 -17.25 21.79 -51.65
N ILE A 234 -18.37 21.10 -51.42
CA ILE A 234 -19.09 20.35 -52.46
C ILE A 234 -20.04 21.27 -53.28
N VAL A 235 -20.24 22.52 -52.83
CA VAL A 235 -21.04 23.55 -53.52
C VAL A 235 -20.18 24.37 -54.48
#